data_AF-A0A9D9MS07-F1
#
_entry.id   AF-A0A9D9MS07-F1
#
_cell.length_a   1.000
_cell.length_b   1.000
_cell.length_c   1.000
_cell.angle_alpha   90.00
_cell.angle_beta   90.00
_cell.angle_gamma   90.00
#
_symmetry.space_group_name_H-M   'P 1'
#
loop_
_entity.id
_entity.type
_entity.pdbx_description
1 polymer ?
#
loop_
_entity_poly.entity_id
_entity_poly.type
_entity_poly.pdbx_seq_one_letter_code
_entity_poly.pdbx_strand_id
1 'polypeptide(L)' 'MGMIYLMLIVSLCIAGFFLLFFLWATKNGQFDDDYTPSVRMLFEDEPKLKDE' A
#
# COMPACT_ATOMS: atom_id res chain seq x y z
N MET A 1 36.68 14.30 2.13
CA MET A 1 36.11 13.90 3.44
C MET A 1 34.77 14.56 3.77
N GLY A 2 34.54 15.85 3.50
CA GLY A 2 33.24 16.51 3.79
C GLY A 2 32.03 15.98 3.01
N MET A 3 32.24 15.58 1.75
CA MET A 3 31.15 15.10 0.87
C MET A 3 30.51 13.78 1.35
N ILE A 4 31.28 12.92 2.03
CA ILE A 4 30.79 11.63 2.55
C ILE A 4 29.72 11.87 3.62
N TYR A 5 29.91 12.85 4.48
CA TYR A 5 28.92 13.20 5.51
C TYR A 5 27.62 13.72 4.91
N LEU A 6 27.71 14.54 3.85
CA LEU A 6 26.54 15.02 3.11
C LEU A 6 25.78 13.85 2.48
N MET A 7 26.48 12.96 1.78
CA MET A 7 25.87 11.78 1.15
C MET A 7 25.23 10.84 2.18
N LEU A 8 25.86 10.67 3.34
CA LEU A 8 25.33 9.83 4.42
C LEU A 8 24.01 10.39 4.93
N ILE A 9 23.93 11.68 5.22
CA ILE A 9 22.70 12.33 5.71
C ILE A 9 21.60 12.23 4.64
N VAL A 10 21.91 12.55 3.39
CA VAL A 10 20.94 12.46 2.28
C VAL A 10 20.43 11.04 2.12
N SER A 11 21.31 10.03 2.18
CA SER A 11 20.90 8.62 2.07
C SER A 11 19.99 8.20 3.21
N LEU A 12 20.28 8.65 4.44
CA LEU A 12 19.49 8.34 5.62
C LEU A 12 18.12 9.02 5.56
N CYS A 13 18.06 10.27 5.10
CA CYS A 13 16.80 10.98 4.89
C CYS A 13 15.93 10.29 3.85
N ILE A 14 16.50 9.86 2.71
CA ILE A 14 15.77 9.13 1.67
C ILE A 14 15.25 7.80 2.20
N ALA A 15 16.11 7.02 2.87
CA ALA A 15 15.71 5.74 3.46
C ALA A 15 14.58 5.92 4.50
N GLY A 16 14.71 6.90 5.38
CA GLY A 16 13.68 7.23 6.38
C GLY A 16 12.37 7.70 5.75
N PHE A 17 12.44 8.52 4.69
CA PHE A 17 11.27 8.96 3.95
C PHE A 17 10.50 7.77 3.35
N PHE A 18 11.20 6.88 2.64
CA PHE A 18 10.58 5.69 2.06
C PHE A 18 10.00 4.76 3.12
N LEU A 19 10.68 4.59 4.26
CA LEU A 19 10.19 3.76 5.36
C LEU A 19 8.90 4.33 5.97
N LEU A 20 8.86 5.64 6.24
CA LEU A 20 7.66 6.29 6.78
C LEU A 20 6.49 6.20 5.80
N PHE A 21 6.75 6.41 4.51
CA PHE A 21 5.74 6.30 3.47
C PHE A 21 5.21 4.87 3.34
N PHE A 22 6.11 3.88 3.41
CA PHE A 22 5.74 2.47 3.42
C PHE A 22 4.82 2.12 4.60
N LEU A 23 5.20 2.51 5.83
CA LEU A 23 4.39 2.25 7.02
C LEU A 23 3.02 2.93 6.95
N TRP A 24 2.97 4.16 6.42
CA TRP A 24 1.70 4.87 6.20
C TRP A 24 0.82 4.15 5.17
N ALA A 25 1.38 3.74 4.03
CA ALA A 25 0.66 3.00 3.00
C ALA A 25 0.12 1.65 3.52
N THR A 26 0.91 0.92 4.31
CA THR A 26 0.47 -0.34 4.93
C THR A 26 -0.65 -0.14 5.94
N LYS A 27 -0.68 0.99 6.65
CA LYS A 27 -1.74 1.31 7.61
C LYS A 27 -3.03 1.82 6.95
N ASN A 28 -2.95 2.33 5.73
CA ASN A 28 -4.12 2.82 4.99
C ASN A 28 -4.96 1.69 4.37
N GLY A 29 -4.66 0.42 4.66
CA GLY A 29 -5.45 -0.70 4.15
C GLY A 29 -5.35 -0.88 2.64
N GLN A 30 -4.32 -0.32 1.98
CA GLN A 30 -4.12 -0.48 0.54
C GLN A 30 -3.95 -1.95 0.12
N PHE A 31 -3.61 -2.82 1.08
CA PHE A 31 -3.45 -4.26 0.90
C PHE A 31 -4.66 -5.07 1.38
N ASP A 32 -5.73 -4.43 1.87
CA ASP A 32 -6.92 -5.11 2.41
C ASP A 32 -7.86 -5.63 1.29
N ASP A 33 -7.56 -5.34 0.03
CA ASP A 33 -8.32 -5.86 -1.11
C ASP A 33 -7.86 -7.27 -1.50
N ASP A 34 -8.16 -8.23 -0.63
CA ASP A 34 -7.86 -9.66 -0.82
C ASP A 34 -8.66 -10.29 -1.97
N TYR A 35 -9.73 -9.63 -2.42
CA TYR A 35 -10.59 -10.07 -3.52
C TYR A 35 -10.53 -9.07 -4.66
N THR A 36 -9.78 -9.42 -5.71
CA THR A 36 -9.58 -8.56 -6.87
C THR A 36 -10.90 -8.00 -7.41
N PRO A 37 -10.97 -6.70 -7.74
CA PRO A 37 -12.20 -6.03 -8.17
C PRO A 37 -12.86 -6.70 -9.38
N SER A 38 -12.09 -7.38 -10.25
CA SER A 38 -12.62 -8.17 -11.36
C SER A 38 -13.50 -9.35 -10.95
N VAL A 39 -13.18 -9.99 -9.82
CA VAL A 39 -13.95 -11.12 -9.28
C VAL A 39 -15.21 -10.61 -8.60
N ARG A 40 -15.11 -9.52 -7.82
CA ARG A 40 -16.28 -8.88 -7.21
C ARG A 40 -17.31 -8.46 -8.26
N MET A 41 -16.85 -7.79 -9.32
CA MET A 41 -17.73 -7.32 -10.40
C MET A 41 -18.44 -8.46 -11.15
N LEU A 42 -17.81 -9.64 -11.26
CA LEU A 42 -18.41 -10.81 -11.93
C LEU A 42 -19.59 -11.40 -11.14
N PHE A 43 -19.58 -11.30 -9.81
CA PHE A 43 -20.59 -11.89 -8.93
C PHE A 43 -21.55 -10.86 -8.30
N GLU A 44 -21.33 -9.56 -8.52
CA GLU A 44 -22.24 -8.49 -8.09
C GLU A 44 -23.56 -8.47 -8.89
N ASP A 45 -23.53 -8.93 -10.14
CA ASP A 45 -24.71 -8.98 -11.02
C ASP A 45 -25.56 -10.25 -10.82
N GLU A 46 -25.14 -11.18 -9.96
CA GLU A 46 -25.97 -12.35 -9.64
C GLU A 46 -27.14 -11.94 -8.73
N PRO A 47 -28.40 -12.14 -9.15
CA PRO A 47 -29.53 -11.89 -8.29
C PRO A 47 -29.44 -12.81 -7.07
N LYS A 48 -29.29 -12.23 -5.88
CA LYS A 48 -29.42 -12.97 -4.62
C LYS A 48 -30.84 -13.52 -4.56
N LEU A 49 -31.00 -14.79 -4.93
CA LEU A 49 -32.19 -15.56 -4.60
C LEU A 49 -32.31 -15.48 -3.08
N LYS A 50 -33.35 -14.78 -2.63
CA LYS A 50 -33.72 -14.65 -1.24
C LYS A 50 -34.24 -16.03 -0.84
N ASP A 51 -33.38 -16.85 -0.25
CA ASP A 51 -33.85 -18.00 0.50
C ASP A 51 -34.59 -17.44 1.73
N GLU A 52 -35.90 -17.74 1.78
CA GLU A 52 -36.80 -17.38 2.89
C GLU A 52 -36.34 -17.97 4.24
#